data_AF-A0A1R0H591-F1
#
_entry.id   AF-A0A1R0H591-F1
#
_cell.length_a   1.000
_cell.length_b   1.000
_cell.length_c   1.000
_cell.angle_alpha   90.00
_cell.angle_beta   90.00
_cell.angle_gamma   90.00
#
_symmetry.space_group_name_H-M   'P 1'
#
loop_
_entity.id
_entity.type
_entity.pdbx_description
1 polymer ?
#
loop_
_entity_poly.entity_id
_entity_poly.type
_entity_poly.pdbx_seq_one_letter_code
_entity_poly.pdbx_strand_id
1 'polypeptide(L)'
;MFASQGHEIVDNIKSVFRVVVPLLLYFIIMFFAVLYLCYHYCVPYKVATVQSFTAASNNFELAIAVAASVYGETSREAMAATIGPLVEVPVLLTFVHALLAIKSRWYDPKTEACGCKDD
;
A
#
# COMPACT_ATOMS: atom_id res chain seq x y z
N MET A 1 -1.03 -17.05 -14.56
CA MET A 1 -0.89 -17.51 -13.16
C MET A 1 -2.18 -17.44 -12.36
N PHE A 2 -2.84 -16.28 -12.26
CA PHE A 2 -4.02 -16.06 -11.39
C PHE A 2 -5.19 -17.06 -11.57
N ALA A 3 -5.53 -17.45 -12.80
CA ALA A 3 -6.62 -18.41 -13.04
C ALA A 3 -6.21 -19.90 -12.85
N SER A 4 -4.92 -20.22 -12.97
CA SER A 4 -4.41 -21.61 -12.89
C SER A 4 -4.11 -22.04 -11.44
N GLN A 5 -3.78 -21.07 -10.56
CA GLN A 5 -3.35 -21.33 -9.18
C GLN A 5 -4.38 -20.93 -8.12
N GLY A 6 -5.58 -20.50 -8.52
CA GLY A 6 -6.64 -20.06 -7.60
C GLY A 6 -7.14 -21.17 -6.65
N HIS A 7 -7.15 -22.43 -7.09
CA HIS A 7 -7.64 -23.55 -6.26
C HIS A 7 -6.72 -23.88 -5.07
N GLU A 8 -5.39 -23.79 -5.22
CA GLU A 8 -4.45 -24.03 -4.11
C GLU A 8 -4.38 -22.87 -3.10
N ILE A 9 -4.67 -21.63 -3.53
CA ILE A 9 -4.75 -20.46 -2.64
C ILE A 9 -5.89 -20.62 -1.62
N VAL A 10 -7.00 -21.23 -2.06
CA VAL A 10 -8.17 -21.47 -1.20
C VAL A 10 -7.91 -22.57 -0.17
N ASP A 11 -7.19 -23.63 -0.53
CA ASP A 11 -6.90 -24.76 0.37
C ASP A 11 -5.88 -24.42 1.48
N ASN A 12 -5.04 -23.40 1.30
CA ASN A 12 -4.00 -23.00 2.27
C ASN A 12 -4.12 -21.56 2.80
N ILE A 13 -5.35 -21.09 3.03
CA ILE A 13 -5.67 -19.71 3.44
C ILE A 13 -4.93 -19.25 4.72
N LYS A 14 -4.63 -20.16 5.65
CA LYS A 14 -3.92 -19.84 6.90
C LYS A 14 -2.47 -19.39 6.67
N SER A 15 -1.79 -19.96 5.67
CA SER A 15 -0.42 -19.58 5.35
C SER A 15 -0.37 -18.19 4.68
N VAL A 16 -1.35 -17.93 3.81
CA VAL A 16 -1.54 -16.63 3.15
C VAL A 16 -1.75 -15.52 4.17
N PHE A 17 -2.61 -15.74 5.17
CA PHE A 17 -2.86 -14.76 6.22
C PHE A 17 -1.60 -14.34 6.99
N ARG A 18 -0.65 -15.26 7.20
CA ARG A 18 0.61 -14.96 7.88
C ARG A 18 1.51 -14.01 7.08
N VAL A 19 1.37 -13.97 5.75
CA VAL A 19 2.11 -13.04 4.87
C VAL A 19 1.36 -11.71 4.72
N VAL A 20 0.03 -11.78 4.62
CA VAL A 20 -0.83 -10.60 4.41
C VAL A 20 -0.83 -9.67 5.63
N VAL A 21 -0.86 -10.20 6.85
CA VAL A 21 -0.93 -9.37 8.07
C VAL A 21 0.29 -8.45 8.23
N PRO A 22 1.55 -8.94 8.15
CA PRO A 22 2.74 -8.07 8.16
C PRO A 22 2.71 -7.02 7.05
N LEU A 23 2.26 -7.40 5.85
CA LEU A 23 2.20 -6.52 4.69
C LEU A 23 1.18 -5.39 4.89
N LEU A 24 0.01 -5.69 5.45
CA LEU A 24 -1.01 -4.70 5.80
C LEU A 24 -0.49 -3.72 6.86
N LEU A 25 0.17 -4.23 7.90
CA LEU A 25 0.78 -3.39 8.93
C LEU A 25 1.84 -2.47 8.31
N TYR A 26 2.68 -2.99 7.42
CA TYR A 26 3.65 -2.19 6.68
C TYR A 26 2.98 -1.05 5.92
N PHE A 27 1.95 -1.33 5.10
CA PHE A 27 1.24 -0.30 4.35
C PHE A 27 0.66 0.80 5.24
N ILE A 28 -0.02 0.41 6.32
CA ILE A 28 -0.64 1.35 7.26
C ILE A 28 0.44 2.21 7.93
N ILE A 29 1.46 1.58 8.50
CA ILE A 29 2.51 2.29 9.24
C ILE A 29 3.26 3.25 8.31
N MET A 30 3.70 2.80 7.13
CA MET A 30 4.45 3.64 6.20
C MET A 30 3.62 4.80 5.69
N PHE A 31 2.37 4.54 5.29
CA PHE A 31 1.47 5.57 4.79
C PHE A 31 1.20 6.66 5.84
N PHE A 32 0.78 6.27 7.04
CA PHE A 32 0.46 7.23 8.08
C PHE A 32 1.69 7.91 8.68
N ALA A 33 2.84 7.23 8.73
CA ALA A 33 4.09 7.84 9.18
C ALA A 33 4.53 8.97 8.24
N VAL A 34 4.56 8.73 6.92
CA VAL A 34 4.93 9.75 5.94
C VAL A 34 3.89 10.87 5.89
N LEU A 35 2.60 10.53 5.93
CA LEU A 35 1.53 11.53 5.98
C LEU A 35 1.65 12.43 7.21
N TYR A 36 1.93 11.85 8.37
CA TYR A 36 2.12 12.59 9.62
C TYR A 36 3.37 13.47 9.58
N LEU A 37 4.49 12.98 9.03
CA LEU A 37 5.69 13.78 8.85
C LEU A 37 5.44 14.95 7.90
N CYS A 38 4.84 14.72 6.74
CA CYS A 38 4.46 15.77 5.79
C CYS A 38 3.53 16.80 6.44
N TYR A 39 2.54 16.35 7.21
CA TYR A 39 1.66 17.22 7.98
C TYR A 39 2.43 18.03 9.03
N HIS A 40 3.39 17.43 9.72
CA HIS A 40 4.21 18.09 10.74
C HIS A 40 5.11 19.19 10.14
N TYR A 41 5.71 18.93 8.99
CA TYR A 41 6.58 19.87 8.27
C TYR A 41 5.82 20.84 7.34
N CYS A 42 4.49 20.97 7.47
CA CYS A 42 3.65 21.87 6.68
C CYS A 42 3.76 21.64 5.15
N VAL A 43 3.93 20.40 4.72
CA VAL A 43 3.99 20.06 3.28
C VAL A 43 2.59 20.18 2.66
N PRO A 44 2.42 20.82 1.49
CA PRO A 44 1.15 20.93 0.77
C PRO A 44 0.44 19.58 0.61
N TYR A 45 -0.89 19.55 0.67
CA TYR A 45 -1.68 18.31 0.70
C TYR A 45 -1.41 17.43 -0.53
N LYS A 46 -1.27 18.07 -1.70
CA LYS A 46 -0.97 17.42 -2.98
C LYS A 46 0.37 16.67 -2.93
N VAL A 47 1.40 17.29 -2.36
CA VAL A 47 2.73 16.69 -2.22
C VAL A 47 2.71 15.60 -1.14
N ALA A 48 2.11 15.87 0.02
CA ALA A 48 2.00 14.93 1.12
C ALA A 48 1.28 13.63 0.71
N THR A 49 0.21 13.75 -0.08
CA THR A 49 -0.55 12.63 -0.63
C THR A 49 0.33 11.77 -1.54
N VAL A 50 1.02 12.38 -2.51
CA VAL A 50 1.88 11.67 -3.45
C VAL A 50 3.03 10.98 -2.71
N GLN A 51 3.66 11.66 -1.75
CA GLN A 51 4.76 11.09 -0.96
C GLN A 51 4.28 9.91 -0.11
N SER A 52 3.12 10.02 0.53
CA SER A 52 2.55 8.94 1.35
C SER A 52 2.21 7.70 0.52
N PHE A 53 1.64 7.88 -0.68
CA PHE A 53 1.38 6.76 -1.60
C PHE A 53 2.65 6.15 -2.17
N THR A 54 3.65 6.98 -2.51
CA THR A 54 4.95 6.50 -3.01
C THR A 54 5.67 5.67 -1.96
N ALA A 55 5.65 6.11 -0.70
CA ALA A 55 6.30 5.41 0.39
C ALA A 55 5.58 4.11 0.81
N ALA A 56 4.26 4.05 0.62
CA ALA A 56 3.48 2.86 0.94
C ALA A 56 3.51 1.82 -0.18
N SER A 57 3.53 2.23 -1.45
CA SER A 57 3.41 1.30 -2.59
C SER A 57 4.67 0.48 -2.81
N ASN A 58 4.49 -0.79 -3.20
CA ASN A 58 5.58 -1.72 -3.48
C ASN A 58 5.53 -2.18 -4.94
N ASN A 59 6.68 -2.57 -5.50
CA ASN A 59 6.74 -3.11 -6.85
C ASN A 59 6.49 -4.63 -6.85
N PHE A 60 5.21 -5.03 -6.80
CA PHE A 60 4.85 -6.45 -6.82
C PHE A 60 5.07 -7.11 -8.18
N GLU A 61 5.02 -6.37 -9.28
CA GLU A 61 5.32 -6.91 -10.60
C GLU A 61 6.75 -7.48 -10.63
N LEU A 62 7.71 -6.74 -10.07
CA LEU A 62 9.09 -7.21 -9.92
C LEU A 62 9.18 -8.37 -8.92
N ALA A 63 8.46 -8.31 -7.80
CA ALA A 63 8.47 -9.37 -6.79
C ALA A 63 7.96 -10.72 -7.35
N ILE A 64 6.90 -10.70 -8.16
CA ILE A 64 6.36 -11.89 -8.84
C ILE A 64 7.39 -12.43 -9.84
N ALA A 65 8.04 -11.56 -10.63
CA ALA A 65 9.06 -11.97 -11.59
C ALA A 65 10.27 -12.65 -10.92
N VAL A 66 10.73 -12.09 -9.80
CA VAL A 66 11.85 -12.66 -9.03
C VAL A 66 11.42 -13.99 -8.39
N ALA A 67 10.23 -14.06 -7.79
CA ALA A 67 9.77 -15.28 -7.15
C ALA A 67 9.57 -16.42 -8.16
N ALA A 68 8.99 -16.14 -9.32
CA ALA A 68 8.80 -17.12 -10.39
C ALA A 68 10.14 -17.58 -11.00
N SER A 69 11.13 -16.69 -11.15
CA SER A 69 12.43 -17.03 -11.74
C SER A 69 13.33 -17.84 -10.80
N VAL A 70 13.29 -17.58 -9.49
CA VAL A 70 14.15 -18.25 -8.50
C VAL A 70 13.55 -19.55 -8.00
N TYR A 71 12.24 -19.56 -7.70
CA TYR A 71 11.57 -20.71 -7.05
C TYR A 71 10.73 -21.55 -8.03
N GLY A 72 10.53 -21.07 -9.26
CA GLY A 72 9.67 -21.70 -10.23
C GLY A 72 8.20 -21.31 -10.05
N GLU A 73 7.42 -21.48 -11.13
CA GLU A 73 6.06 -20.97 -11.22
C GLU A 73 5.06 -21.63 -10.27
N THR A 74 5.26 -22.89 -9.91
CA THR A 74 4.36 -23.70 -9.05
C THR A 74 4.79 -23.72 -7.59
N SER A 75 5.72 -22.84 -7.19
CA SER A 75 6.21 -22.76 -5.82
C SER A 75 5.25 -21.97 -4.91
N ARG A 76 5.23 -22.30 -3.62
CA ARG A 76 4.40 -21.60 -2.63
C ARG A 76 4.81 -20.13 -2.49
N GLU A 77 6.07 -19.84 -2.77
CA GLU A 77 6.69 -18.52 -2.76
C GLU A 77 6.17 -17.66 -3.91
N ALA A 78 6.14 -18.19 -5.14
CA ALA A 78 5.57 -17.51 -6.30
C ALA A 78 4.07 -17.25 -6.12
N MET A 79 3.34 -18.22 -5.56
CA MET A 79 1.93 -18.05 -5.22
C MET A 79 1.70 -16.92 -4.20
N ALA A 80 2.48 -16.90 -3.11
CA ALA A 80 2.37 -15.84 -2.09
C ALA A 80 2.65 -14.45 -2.68
N ALA A 81 3.59 -14.33 -3.61
CA ALA A 81 3.89 -13.07 -4.30
C ALA A 81 2.70 -12.55 -5.13
N THR A 82 1.94 -13.44 -5.78
CA THR A 82 0.75 -13.03 -6.57
C THR A 82 -0.42 -12.52 -5.73
N ILE A 83 -0.46 -12.85 -4.43
CA ILE A 83 -1.51 -12.38 -3.53
C ILE A 83 -1.29 -10.91 -3.13
N GLY A 84 -0.06 -10.42 -3.22
CA GLY A 84 0.32 -9.04 -2.90
C GLY A 84 -0.57 -7.99 -3.58
N PRO A 85 -0.68 -7.96 -4.93
CA PRO A 85 -1.53 -7.03 -5.65
C PRO A 85 -3.02 -7.11 -5.30
N LEU A 86 -3.53 -8.32 -5.00
CA LEU A 86 -4.94 -8.52 -4.60
C LEU A 86 -5.26 -7.81 -3.27
N VAL A 87 -4.25 -7.66 -2.41
CA VAL A 87 -4.36 -6.94 -1.13
C VAL A 87 -3.99 -5.47 -1.27
N GLU A 88 -2.94 -5.14 -2.03
CA GLU A 88 -2.44 -3.77 -2.17
C GLU A 88 -3.50 -2.85 -2.78
N VAL A 89 -4.10 -3.24 -3.90
CA VAL A 89 -5.08 -2.40 -4.62
C VAL A 89 -6.24 -1.94 -3.74
N PRO A 90 -6.96 -2.82 -3.00
CA PRO A 90 -8.05 -2.38 -2.13
C PRO A 90 -7.56 -1.57 -0.92
N VAL A 91 -6.37 -1.84 -0.39
CA VAL A 91 -5.79 -1.08 0.73
C VAL A 91 -5.46 0.35 0.32
N LEU A 92 -4.79 0.52 -0.81
CA LEU A 92 -4.47 1.85 -1.34
C LEU A 92 -5.73 2.62 -1.70
N LEU A 93 -6.75 1.96 -2.27
CA LEU A 93 -8.05 2.59 -2.51
C LEU A 93 -8.71 3.07 -1.22
N THR A 94 -8.60 2.30 -0.13
CA THR A 94 -9.11 2.68 1.19
C THR A 94 -8.38 3.92 1.72
N PHE A 95 -7.07 4.01 1.51
CA PHE A 95 -6.28 5.19 1.88
C PHE A 95 -6.67 6.45 1.09
N VAL A 96 -7.02 6.32 -0.20
CA VAL A 96 -7.55 7.46 -0.98
C VAL A 96 -8.82 8.00 -0.33
N HIS A 97 -9.76 7.12 0.04
CA HIS A 97 -10.99 7.53 0.71
C HIS A 97 -10.72 8.17 2.08
N ALA A 98 -9.78 7.61 2.85
CA ALA A 98 -9.36 8.18 4.13
C ALA A 98 -8.78 9.58 3.96
N LEU A 99 -7.89 9.79 2.98
CA LEU A 99 -7.30 11.09 2.66
C LEU A 99 -8.36 12.13 2.27
N LEU A 100 -9.29 11.76 1.38
CA LEU A 100 -10.38 12.65 0.97
C LEU A 100 -11.27 13.04 2.16
N ALA A 101 -11.51 12.12 3.10
CA ALA A 101 -12.30 12.39 4.30
C ALA A 101 -11.59 13.34 5.29
N ILE A 102 -10.26 13.30 5.38
CA ILE A 102 -9.49 14.16 6.29
C ILE A 102 -9.07 15.50 5.68
N LYS A 103 -9.05 15.61 4.33
CA LYS A 103 -8.57 16.80 3.61
C LYS A 103 -9.18 18.10 4.14
N SER A 104 -10.51 18.23 4.04
CA SER A 104 -11.21 19.48 4.35
C SER A 104 -11.29 19.78 5.84
N ARG A 105 -11.18 18.76 6.71
CA ARG A 105 -11.38 18.92 8.15
C ARG A 105 -10.09 19.11 8.93
N TRP A 106 -8.98 18.54 8.48
CA TRP A 106 -7.74 18.47 9.25
C TRP A 106 -6.53 19.04 8.52
N TYR A 107 -6.47 18.93 7.19
CA TYR A 107 -5.27 19.25 6.43
C TYR A 107 -5.28 20.70 5.92
N ASP A 108 -6.35 21.13 5.25
CA ASP A 108 -6.47 22.49 4.70
C ASP A 108 -6.23 23.60 5.76
N PRO A 109 -6.82 23.54 6.98
CA PRO A 109 -6.64 24.60 7.98
C PRO A 109 -5.19 24.74 8.47
N LYS A 110 -4.42 23.64 8.50
CA LYS A 110 -3.02 23.68 8.95
C LYS A 110 -2.09 24.20 7.86
N THR A 111 -2.32 23.77 6.61
CA THR A 111 -1.52 24.24 5.48
C THR A 111 -1.70 25.75 5.28
N GLU A 112 -2.92 26.26 5.43
CA GLU A 112 -3.22 27.70 5.46
C GLU A 112 -2.51 28.42 6.62
N ALA A 113 -2.55 27.85 7.84
CA ALA A 113 -1.86 28.42 8.99
C ALA A 113 -0.32 28.47 8.83
N CYS A 114 0.27 27.52 8.08
CA CYS A 114 1.69 27.53 7.77
C CYS A 114 2.07 28.43 6.57
N GLY A 115 1.11 29.03 5.88
CA GLY A 115 1.37 29.89 4.72
C GLY A 115 1.81 29.15 3.45
N CYS A 116 1.63 27.84 3.38
CA CYS A 116 1.90 27.06 2.17
C CYS A 116 0.70 27.16 1.23
N LYS A 117 0.93 27.58 -0.01
CA LYS A 117 -0.10 27.63 -1.06
C LYS A 117 -0.13 26.29 -1.79
N ASP A 118 -1.30 25.66 -1.84
CA ASP A 118 -1.53 24.52 -2.74
C ASP A 118 -1.69 25.09 -4.18
N ASP A 119 -0.59 25.15 -4.94
CA ASP A 119 -0.60 25.53 -6.38
C ASP A 119 -0.98 24.36 -7.32
#